data_AF-A0A5W2M1A7-F1
#
_entry.id   AF-A0A5W2M1A7-F1
#
_cell.length_a   1.000
_cell.length_b   1.000
_cell.length_c   1.000
_cell.angle_alpha   90.00
_cell.angle_beta   90.00
_cell.angle_gamma   90.00
#
_symmetry.space_group_name_H-M   'P 1'
#
loop_
_entity.id
_entity.type
_entity.pdbx_description
1 polymer ?
#
loop_
_entity_poly.entity_id
_entity_poly.type
_entity_poly.pdbx_seq_one_letter_code
_entity_poly.pdbx_strand_id
1 'polypeptide(L)' 'PDKAFAKGMIAHHEGAIAMAETELKYGKDPEMRKLAQDIIKAQKGEIEQMNKWLGSQK' A
#
# COMPACT_ATOMS: atom_id res chain seq x y z
N PRO A 1 8.02 19.02 4.79
CA PRO A 1 8.53 17.96 3.89
C PRO A 1 7.89 16.60 4.21
N ASP A 2 8.04 16.11 5.45
CA ASP A 2 7.60 14.76 5.84
C ASP A 2 6.09 14.57 5.82
N LYS A 3 5.29 15.57 6.23
CA LYS A 3 3.83 15.54 6.09
C LYS A 3 3.39 15.38 4.63
N ALA A 4 4.06 16.05 3.71
CA ALA A 4 3.75 15.96 2.28
C ALA A 4 4.16 14.60 1.72
N PHE A 5 5.34 14.10 2.12
CA PHE A 5 5.81 12.76 1.77
C PHE A 5 4.83 11.68 2.25
N ALA A 6 4.43 11.69 3.52
CA ALA A 6 3.50 10.70 4.07
C ALA A 6 2.16 10.70 3.34
N LYS A 7 1.58 11.89 3.06
CA LYS A 7 0.33 12.00 2.30
C LYS A 7 0.48 11.48 0.86
N GLY A 8 1.60 11.80 0.20
CA GLY A 8 1.88 11.29 -1.15
C GLY A 8 2.08 9.78 -1.18
N MET A 9 2.77 9.23 -0.18
CA MET A 9 3.06 7.80 -0.10
C MET A 9 1.82 6.98 0.24
N ILE A 10 0.89 7.51 1.05
CA ILE A 10 -0.43 6.88 1.25
C ILE A 10 -1.14 6.69 -0.09
N ALA A 11 -1.27 7.76 -0.90
CA ALA A 11 -1.92 7.67 -2.20
C ALA A 11 -1.19 6.72 -3.17
N HIS A 12 0.14 6.74 -3.16
CA HIS A 12 0.97 5.81 -3.94
C HIS A 12 0.71 4.35 -3.55
N HIS A 13 0.62 4.05 -2.25
CA HIS A 13 0.32 2.71 -1.75
C HIS A 13 -1.10 2.26 -2.08
N GLU A 14 -2.09 3.13 -1.97
CA GLU A 14 -3.46 2.82 -2.41
C GLU A 14 -3.50 2.39 -3.88
N GLY A 15 -2.75 3.08 -4.74
CA GLY A 15 -2.61 2.71 -6.16
C GLY A 15 -1.95 1.34 -6.36
N ALA A 16 -0.87 1.04 -5.62
CA ALA A 16 -0.20 -0.26 -5.70
C ALA A 16 -1.06 -1.40 -5.14
N ILE A 17 -1.85 -1.17 -4.09
CA ILE A 17 -2.85 -2.13 -3.58
C ILE A 17 -3.89 -2.42 -4.67
N ALA A 18 -4.43 -1.41 -5.34
CA ALA A 18 -5.42 -1.61 -6.40
C ALA A 18 -4.87 -2.44 -7.58
N MET A 19 -3.60 -2.24 -7.95
CA MET A 19 -2.94 -3.08 -8.95
C MET A 19 -2.72 -4.51 -8.47
N ALA A 20 -2.30 -4.70 -7.22
CA ALA A 20 -2.14 -6.02 -6.63
C ALA A 20 -3.48 -6.78 -6.55
N GLU A 21 -4.57 -6.12 -6.19
CA GLU A 21 -5.93 -6.71 -6.20
C GLU A 21 -6.36 -7.10 -7.62
N THR A 22 -5.96 -6.33 -8.64
CA THR A 22 -6.17 -6.67 -10.06
C THR A 22 -5.41 -7.95 -10.43
N GLU A 23 -4.15 -8.09 -10.03
CA GLU A 23 -3.36 -9.30 -10.24
C GLU A 23 -3.98 -10.52 -9.55
N LEU A 24 -4.49 -10.36 -8.32
CA LEU A 24 -5.18 -11.46 -7.64
C LEU A 24 -6.49 -11.86 -8.31
N LYS A 25 -7.16 -10.93 -8.98
CA LYS A 25 -8.43 -11.17 -9.66
C LYS A 25 -8.24 -11.84 -11.02
N TYR A 26 -7.23 -11.44 -11.79
CA TYR A 26 -7.09 -11.84 -13.20
C TYR A 26 -5.80 -12.61 -13.51
N GLY A 27 -4.74 -12.38 -12.73
CA GLY A 27 -3.44 -13.02 -12.89
C GLY A 27 -3.45 -14.49 -12.50
N LYS A 28 -2.59 -15.27 -13.15
CA LYS A 28 -2.53 -16.74 -13.01
C LYS A 28 -1.16 -17.25 -12.56
N ASP A 29 -0.12 -16.43 -12.69
CA ASP A 29 1.22 -16.81 -12.28
C ASP A 29 1.30 -16.91 -10.74
N PRO A 30 1.69 -18.06 -10.16
CA PRO A 30 1.69 -18.23 -8.71
C PRO A 30 2.64 -17.29 -7.96
N GLU A 31 3.79 -16.95 -8.56
CA GLU A 31 4.78 -16.07 -7.93
C GLU A 31 4.29 -14.62 -7.92
N MET A 32 3.70 -14.16 -9.03
CA MET A 32 3.11 -12.82 -9.12
C MET A 32 1.92 -12.65 -8.20
N ARG A 33 1.09 -13.68 -8.05
CA ARG A 33 -0.03 -13.66 -7.09
C ARG A 33 0.47 -13.62 -5.65
N LYS A 34 1.55 -14.34 -5.33
CA LYS A 34 2.17 -14.26 -4.00
C LYS A 34 2.72 -12.86 -3.73
N LEU A 35 3.43 -12.28 -4.69
CA LEU A 35 3.91 -10.89 -4.60
C LEU A 35 2.77 -9.90 -4.37
N ALA A 36 1.64 -10.06 -5.08
CA ALA A 36 0.47 -9.21 -4.89
C ALA A 36 -0.11 -9.31 -3.46
N GLN A 37 -0.19 -10.52 -2.88
CA GLN A 37 -0.61 -10.69 -1.48
C GLN A 37 0.35 -10.00 -0.51
N ASP A 38 1.66 -10.15 -0.73
CA ASP A 38 2.71 -9.57 0.11
C ASP A 38 2.68 -8.03 0.05
N ILE A 39 2.49 -7.45 -1.15
CA ILE A 39 2.31 -6.01 -1.36
C ILE A 39 1.09 -5.50 -0.57
N ILE A 40 -0.07 -6.15 -0.72
CA ILE A 40 -1.30 -5.73 -0.03
C ILE A 40 -1.10 -5.72 1.48
N LYS A 41 -0.48 -6.78 2.03
CA LYS A 41 -0.25 -6.91 3.47
C LYS A 41 0.69 -5.82 3.99
N ALA A 42 1.83 -5.63 3.32
CA ALA A 42 2.83 -4.65 3.73
C ALA A 42 2.27 -3.22 3.66
N GLN A 43 1.71 -2.85 2.50
CA GLN A 43 1.32 -1.48 2.26
C GLN A 43 0.09 -1.04 3.04
N LYS A 44 -0.84 -1.95 3.38
CA LYS A 44 -1.91 -1.65 4.36
C LYS A 44 -1.33 -1.27 5.73
N GLY A 45 -0.33 -2.03 6.21
CA GLY A 45 0.35 -1.72 7.47
C GLY A 45 1.12 -0.40 7.44
N GLU A 46 1.78 -0.09 6.32
CA GLU A 46 2.50 1.18 6.12
C GLU A 46 1.54 2.38 6.07
N ILE A 47 0.39 2.24 5.40
CA ILE A 47 -0.67 3.26 5.41
C ILE A 47 -1.17 3.53 6.83
N GLU A 48 -1.44 2.48 7.62
CA GLU A 48 -1.86 2.63 9.03
C GLU A 48 -0.80 3.36 9.86
N GLN A 49 0.47 3.01 9.68
CA GLN A 49 1.59 3.67 10.36
C GLN A 49 1.68 5.15 10.00
N MET A 50 1.59 5.49 8.71
CA MET A 50 1.64 6.89 8.24
C MET A 50 0.44 7.70 8.72
N ASN A 51 -0.77 7.13 8.69
CA ASN A 51 -1.97 7.80 9.22
C ASN A 51 -1.86 8.06 10.72
N LYS A 52 -1.36 7.08 11.48
CA LYS A 52 -1.10 7.24 12.92
C LYS A 52 -0.06 8.33 13.18
N TRP A 53 1.03 8.35 12.42
CA TRP A 53 2.04 9.39 12.53
C TRP A 53 1.47 10.77 12.19
N LEU A 54 0.74 10.92 11.08
CA LEU A 54 0.09 12.18 10.69
C LEU A 54 -0.86 12.69 11.78
N GLY A 55 -1.61 11.81 12.44
CA GLY A 55 -2.49 12.15 13.56
C GLY A 55 -1.75 12.59 14.83
N SER A 56 -0.48 12.19 15.02
CA SER A 56 0.34 12.63 16.16
C SER A 56 1.08 13.95 15.90
N GLN A 57 1.18 14.40 14.64
CA GLN A 57 1.89 15.62 14.25
C GLN A 57 1.08 16.92 14.47
N LYS A 58 0.46 17.11 15.65
CA LYS A 58 -0.26 18.36 15.98
C LYS A 58 0.58 19.60 15.67
#